data_AF-A0A957YR50-F1
#
_entry.id   AF-A0A957YR50-F1
#
_cell.length_a   1.000
_cell.length_b   1.000
_cell.length_c   1.000
_cell.angle_alpha   90.00
_cell.angle_beta   90.00
_cell.angle_gamma   90.00
#
_symmetry.space_group_name_H-M   'P 1'
#
loop_
_entity.id
_entity.type
_entity.pdbx_description
1 polymer ?
#
loop_
_entity_poly.entity_id
_entity_poly.type
_entity_poly.pdbx_seq_one_letter_code
_entity_poly.pdbx_strand_id
1 'polypeptide(L)'
;KMLYQVYGNAFSYAFQGARLTVTEDLDVSQFSLDTTSTGVWDIAKVLLYRTTPLTWLGFLLGIALPFTRDPERVRQNRVLFTLMAVNALAFILLIGLAQGRNSPHYILSSYVSVNLLAALGWLSALGWLANRFPLRKVQVQYAGLALVLMLQAASALSFFPYYFTYRNPILQTAGWYGEYPQKPYGEALETAAQYLSQQPDAADSTVFSYYSRGCFSYFYPGKTISFRPYYIDGEHNEDLLNNLRASDYLVIYYANQIQMEKYHPFINILATVEPLHVIWLDGYEYVRIYRVDTLPPEIFEALANL
;
A
#
# COMPACT_ATOMS: atom_id res chain seq x y z
N LYS A 1 9.93 -8.20 -32.71
CA LYS A 1 9.63 -9.00 -31.50
C LYS A 1 10.83 -9.17 -30.56
N MET A 2 11.96 -9.74 -30.98
CA MET A 2 13.12 -9.97 -30.10
C MET A 2 13.69 -8.67 -29.45
N LEU A 3 13.92 -7.61 -30.24
CA LEU A 3 14.41 -6.33 -29.72
C LEU A 3 13.43 -5.68 -28.75
N TYR A 4 12.12 -5.68 -29.06
CA TYR A 4 11.08 -5.16 -28.18
C TYR A 4 11.02 -5.96 -26.86
N GLN A 5 11.14 -7.28 -26.90
CA GLN A 5 11.17 -8.09 -25.68
C GLN A 5 12.44 -7.85 -24.85
N VAL A 6 13.61 -7.71 -25.47
CA VAL A 6 14.86 -7.48 -24.73
C VAL A 6 14.89 -6.07 -24.13
N TYR A 7 14.71 -5.04 -24.97
CA TYR A 7 14.76 -3.64 -24.52
C TYR A 7 13.53 -3.25 -23.71
N GLY A 8 12.35 -3.73 -24.09
CA GLY A 8 11.12 -3.48 -23.36
C GLY A 8 11.10 -4.13 -21.99
N ASN A 9 11.64 -5.35 -21.83
CA ASN A 9 11.82 -5.92 -20.49
C ASN A 9 12.86 -5.16 -19.68
N ALA A 10 13.98 -4.72 -20.27
CA ALA A 10 14.96 -3.90 -19.55
C ALA A 10 14.35 -2.58 -19.04
N PHE A 11 13.55 -1.93 -19.89
CA PHE A 11 12.85 -0.69 -19.55
C PHE A 11 11.75 -0.93 -18.51
N SER A 12 10.94 -1.97 -18.68
CA SER A 12 9.94 -2.41 -17.70
C SER A 12 10.59 -2.75 -16.34
N TYR A 13 11.78 -3.36 -16.32
CA TYR A 13 12.51 -3.58 -15.05
C TYR A 13 12.94 -2.25 -14.41
N ALA A 14 13.45 -1.31 -15.20
CA ALA A 14 13.88 0.00 -14.69
C ALA A 14 12.71 0.80 -14.10
N PHE A 15 11.55 0.81 -14.76
CA PHE A 15 10.42 1.69 -14.42
C PHE A 15 9.28 1.01 -13.67
N GLN A 16 9.14 -0.30 -13.75
CA GLN A 16 8.07 -1.07 -13.09
C GLN A 16 8.62 -2.16 -12.17
N GLY A 17 9.91 -2.50 -12.27
CA GLY A 17 10.54 -3.52 -11.40
C GLY A 17 10.25 -4.96 -11.80
N ALA A 18 9.59 -5.20 -12.94
CA ALA A 18 9.30 -6.53 -13.45
C ALA A 18 9.45 -6.62 -14.97
N ARG A 19 9.16 -7.78 -15.54
CA ARG A 19 9.08 -7.97 -17.00
C ARG A 19 7.75 -7.41 -17.51
N LEU A 20 7.69 -7.06 -18.80
CA LEU A 20 6.49 -6.57 -19.45
C LEU A 20 5.29 -7.48 -19.18
N THR A 21 5.46 -8.79 -19.35
CA THR A 21 4.41 -9.82 -19.14
C THR A 21 3.93 -9.97 -17.69
N VAL A 22 4.51 -9.23 -16.74
CA VAL A 22 4.12 -9.23 -15.33
C VAL A 22 3.40 -7.94 -14.97
N THR A 23 3.78 -6.81 -15.57
CA THR A 23 3.27 -5.49 -15.19
C THR A 23 2.31 -4.90 -16.21
N GLU A 24 2.58 -5.03 -17.52
CA GLU A 24 1.84 -4.50 -18.70
C GLU A 24 1.32 -3.05 -18.65
N ASP A 25 1.44 -2.35 -17.53
CA ASP A 25 0.92 -0.99 -17.35
C ASP A 25 1.76 0.08 -18.08
N LEU A 26 2.77 -0.31 -18.88
CA LEU A 26 3.72 0.62 -19.48
C LEU A 26 4.14 0.14 -20.87
N ASP A 27 3.49 0.70 -21.89
CA ASP A 27 3.99 0.61 -23.25
C ASP A 27 5.25 1.48 -23.36
N VAL A 28 6.39 0.82 -23.51
CA VAL A 28 7.72 1.44 -23.63
C VAL A 28 7.75 2.48 -24.75
N SER A 29 6.95 2.28 -25.80
CA SER A 29 6.86 3.20 -26.93
C SER A 29 6.04 4.47 -26.64
N GLN A 30 5.20 4.44 -25.60
CA GLN A 30 4.36 5.57 -25.17
C GLN A 30 4.78 6.15 -23.81
N PHE A 31 5.92 5.71 -23.26
CA PHE A 31 6.41 6.22 -21.99
C PHE A 31 6.54 7.75 -22.02
N SER A 32 5.98 8.39 -21.00
CA SER A 32 6.13 9.81 -20.75
C SER A 32 6.33 10.06 -19.26
N LEU A 33 6.67 11.30 -18.89
CA LEU A 33 6.51 11.69 -17.50
C LEU A 33 5.03 11.95 -17.25
N ASP A 34 4.52 11.54 -16.10
CA ASP A 34 3.21 12.02 -15.67
C ASP A 34 3.37 13.49 -15.26
N THR A 35 3.18 14.38 -16.23
CA THR A 35 3.25 15.82 -16.01
C THR A 35 1.94 16.36 -15.44
N THR A 36 0.93 15.50 -15.29
CA THR A 36 -0.30 15.90 -14.62
C THR A 36 -0.06 15.92 -13.11
N SER A 37 -0.74 16.84 -12.42
CA SER A 37 -0.60 16.96 -10.96
C SER A 37 -1.26 15.80 -10.20
N THR A 38 -1.95 14.88 -10.88
CA THR A 38 -2.68 13.76 -10.28
C THR A 38 -1.74 12.73 -9.67
N GLY A 39 -0.69 12.28 -10.37
CA GLY A 39 0.26 11.30 -9.81
C GLY A 39 0.98 11.79 -8.56
N VAL A 40 1.41 13.06 -8.56
CA VAL A 40 1.99 13.73 -7.38
C VAL A 40 0.97 13.81 -6.24
N TRP A 41 -0.27 14.16 -6.56
CA TRP A 41 -1.34 14.25 -5.57
C TRP A 41 -1.72 12.89 -4.98
N ASP A 42 -1.79 11.83 -5.78
CA ASP A 42 -2.11 10.49 -5.31
C ASP A 42 -1.04 9.96 -4.35
N ILE A 43 0.25 10.17 -4.66
CA ILE A 43 1.33 9.81 -3.75
C ILE A 43 1.30 10.64 -2.46
N ALA A 44 1.02 11.95 -2.56
CA ALA A 44 0.85 12.82 -1.41
C ALA A 44 -0.35 12.40 -0.52
N LYS A 45 -1.49 12.05 -1.13
CA LYS A 45 -2.65 11.51 -0.42
C LYS A 45 -2.28 10.27 0.38
N VAL A 46 -1.53 9.35 -0.22
CA VAL A 46 -1.11 8.14 0.51
C VAL A 46 -0.29 8.52 1.76
N LEU A 47 0.68 9.42 1.64
CA LEU A 47 1.46 9.89 2.79
C LEU A 47 0.56 10.47 3.90
N LEU A 48 -0.44 11.28 3.53
CA LEU A 48 -1.39 11.86 4.46
C LEU A 48 -2.24 10.78 5.16
N TYR A 49 -2.74 9.81 4.41
CA TYR A 49 -3.53 8.69 4.95
C TYR A 49 -2.75 7.77 5.87
N ARG A 50 -1.44 7.64 5.64
CA ARG A 50 -0.55 6.71 6.34
C ARG A 50 0.25 7.34 7.47
N THR A 51 0.05 8.63 7.73
CA THR A 51 0.65 9.34 8.87
C THR A 51 -0.40 9.63 9.94
N THR A 52 0.03 9.73 11.20
CA THR A 52 -0.89 9.92 12.32
C THR A 52 -1.27 11.39 12.51
N PRO A 53 -2.44 11.69 13.12
CA PRO A 53 -2.76 13.05 13.54
C PRO A 53 -1.69 13.69 14.43
N LEU A 54 -0.99 12.88 15.24
CA LEU A 54 0.13 13.34 16.06
C LEU A 54 1.35 13.73 15.22
N THR A 55 1.62 12.98 14.14
CA THR A 55 2.64 13.37 13.15
C THR A 55 2.24 14.69 12.47
N TRP A 56 0.97 14.87 12.11
CA TRP A 56 0.50 16.12 11.50
C TRP A 56 0.65 17.32 12.43
N LEU A 57 0.16 17.21 13.67
CA LEU A 57 0.27 18.26 14.67
C LEU A 57 1.74 18.57 14.98
N GLY A 58 2.56 17.54 15.17
CA GLY A 58 4.00 17.71 15.36
C GLY A 58 4.65 18.43 14.18
N PHE A 59 4.30 18.07 12.94
CA PHE A 59 4.84 18.71 11.75
C PHE A 59 4.46 20.19 11.68
N LEU A 60 3.19 20.51 11.95
CA LEU A 60 2.71 21.90 12.02
C LEU A 60 3.46 22.71 13.08
N LEU A 61 3.71 22.13 14.25
CA LEU A 61 4.55 22.74 15.29
C LEU A 61 6.00 22.89 14.81
N GLY A 62 6.49 21.95 14.02
CA GLY A 62 7.82 21.96 13.40
C GLY A 62 8.05 23.11 12.43
N ILE A 63 6.99 23.64 11.80
CA ILE A 63 7.06 24.82 10.92
C ILE A 63 7.60 26.05 11.67
N ALA A 64 7.49 26.12 12.99
CA ALA A 64 8.04 27.21 13.79
C ALA A 64 9.57 27.13 13.97
N LEU A 65 10.20 25.97 13.75
CA LEU A 65 11.64 25.75 14.00
C LEU A 65 12.57 26.74 13.27
N PRO A 66 12.36 27.04 11.96
CA PRO A 66 13.17 28.01 11.20
C PRO A 66 13.05 29.45 11.71
N PHE A 67 12.04 29.73 12.54
CA PHE A 67 11.70 31.04 13.09
C PHE A 67 11.97 31.15 14.60
N THR A 68 12.75 30.22 15.15
CA THR A 68 13.18 30.32 16.55
C THR A 68 13.91 31.64 16.81
N ARG A 69 13.70 32.20 18.01
CA ARG A 69 14.36 33.44 18.45
C ARG A 69 15.81 33.22 18.90
N ASP A 70 16.23 31.97 19.05
CA ASP A 70 17.60 31.59 19.43
C ASP A 70 18.55 31.74 18.23
N PRO A 71 19.47 32.72 18.23
CA PRO A 71 20.36 32.99 17.10
C PRO A 71 21.34 31.85 16.81
N GLU A 72 21.70 31.04 17.81
CA GLU A 72 22.63 29.91 17.62
C GLU A 72 21.93 28.76 16.91
N ARG A 73 20.66 28.51 17.27
CA ARG A 73 19.88 27.39 16.73
C ARG A 73 19.17 27.71 15.43
N VAL A 74 18.85 28.97 15.15
CA VAL A 74 18.04 29.34 13.97
C VAL A 74 18.65 28.87 12.65
N ARG A 75 19.98 28.95 12.50
CA ARG A 75 20.67 28.48 11.29
C ARG A 75 20.57 26.96 11.16
N GLN A 76 20.84 26.22 12.23
CA GLN A 76 20.78 24.76 12.24
C GLN A 76 19.37 24.25 11.97
N ASN A 77 18.37 24.85 12.64
CA ASN A 77 16.96 24.53 12.44
C ASN A 77 16.50 24.81 11.02
N ARG A 78 16.91 25.95 10.42
CA ARG A 78 16.61 26.27 9.02
C ARG A 78 17.17 25.22 8.07
N VAL A 79 18.46 24.88 8.22
CA VAL A 79 19.11 23.89 7.36
C VAL A 79 18.44 22.52 7.50
N LEU A 80 18.23 22.05 8.73
CA LEU A 80 17.60 20.74 8.98
C LEU A 80 16.17 20.70 8.45
N PHE A 81 15.36 21.74 8.73
CA PHE A 81 13.99 21.84 8.24
C PHE A 81 13.96 21.81 6.72
N THR A 82 14.76 22.66 6.06
CA THR A 82 14.82 22.72 4.60
C THR A 82 15.28 21.40 4.00
N LEU A 83 16.31 20.76 4.55
CA LEU A 83 16.78 19.47 4.05
C LEU A 83 15.71 18.39 4.15
N MET A 84 15.04 18.27 5.29
CA MET A 84 14.01 17.25 5.48
C MET A 84 12.77 17.54 4.62
N ALA A 85 12.34 18.80 4.52
CA ALA A 85 11.21 19.21 3.70
C ALA A 85 11.51 18.98 2.20
N VAL A 86 12.68 19.40 1.73
CA VAL A 86 13.11 19.15 0.35
C VAL A 86 13.22 17.65 0.08
N ASN A 87 13.79 16.86 0.99
CA ASN A 87 13.86 15.41 0.83
C ASN A 87 12.46 14.78 0.73
N ALA A 88 11.52 15.17 1.60
CA ALA A 88 10.15 14.67 1.55
C ALA A 88 9.46 15.01 0.23
N LEU A 89 9.56 16.27 -0.20
CA LEU A 89 8.98 16.74 -1.46
C LEU A 89 9.65 16.10 -2.67
N ALA A 90 10.98 15.96 -2.67
CA ALA A 90 11.73 15.36 -3.77
C ALA A 90 11.32 13.92 -4.03
N PHE A 91 11.13 13.10 -2.98
CA PHE A 91 10.66 11.73 -3.16
C PHE A 91 9.19 11.66 -3.62
N ILE A 92 8.31 12.52 -3.11
CA ILE A 92 6.92 12.61 -3.58
C ILE A 92 6.88 13.01 -5.06
N LEU A 93 7.66 14.01 -5.47
CA LEU A 93 7.74 14.45 -6.86
C LEU A 93 8.38 13.38 -7.75
N LEU A 94 9.50 12.78 -7.33
CA LEU A 94 10.19 11.74 -8.09
C LEU A 94 9.27 10.56 -8.41
N ILE A 95 8.53 10.08 -7.40
CA ILE A 95 7.64 8.92 -7.55
C ILE A 95 6.30 9.31 -8.18
N GLY A 96 5.78 10.49 -7.89
CA GLY A 96 4.52 10.98 -8.46
C GLY A 96 4.61 11.36 -9.93
N LEU A 97 5.78 11.80 -10.41
CA LEU A 97 6.01 12.13 -11.83
C LEU A 97 6.45 10.91 -12.66
N ALA A 98 6.93 9.83 -12.00
CA ALA A 98 7.42 8.65 -12.68
C ALA A 98 6.26 7.69 -13.04
N GLN A 99 6.10 7.39 -14.33
CA GLN A 99 5.17 6.36 -14.79
C GLN A 99 5.68 4.96 -14.42
N GLY A 100 4.74 4.08 -14.04
CA GLY A 100 5.00 2.65 -13.80
C GLY A 100 5.40 2.25 -12.38
N ARG A 101 6.06 3.13 -11.60
CA ARG A 101 6.47 2.88 -10.21
C ARG A 101 5.70 3.78 -9.25
N ASN A 102 4.47 3.41 -8.93
CA ASN A 102 3.57 4.20 -8.09
C ASN A 102 3.26 3.53 -6.73
N SER A 103 4.12 2.61 -6.27
CA SER A 103 3.90 1.96 -4.99
C SER A 103 4.29 2.88 -3.82
N PRO A 104 3.47 3.02 -2.77
CA PRO A 104 3.74 3.97 -1.69
C PRO A 104 4.99 3.69 -0.86
N HIS A 105 5.53 2.47 -0.89
CA HIS A 105 6.76 2.16 -0.17
C HIS A 105 7.98 2.88 -0.77
N TYR A 106 7.92 3.39 -2.00
CA TYR A 106 9.01 4.17 -2.59
C TYR A 106 9.21 5.55 -1.98
N ILE A 107 8.21 6.08 -1.28
CA ILE A 107 8.33 7.36 -0.57
C ILE A 107 8.65 7.20 0.93
N LEU A 108 9.23 6.06 1.35
CA LEU A 108 9.61 5.81 2.75
C LEU A 108 10.50 6.93 3.33
N SER A 109 11.37 7.51 2.50
CA SER A 109 12.18 8.68 2.83
C SER A 109 11.33 9.90 3.22
N SER A 110 10.19 10.12 2.56
CA SER A 110 9.25 11.19 2.90
C SER A 110 8.61 10.95 4.26
N TYR A 111 8.24 9.70 4.59
CA TYR A 111 7.75 9.35 5.93
C TYR A 111 8.78 9.66 7.01
N VAL A 112 10.05 9.30 6.79
CA VAL A 112 11.14 9.57 7.76
C VAL A 112 11.31 11.09 7.96
N SER A 113 11.40 11.85 6.86
CA SER A 113 11.51 13.31 6.91
C SER A 113 10.37 13.96 7.69
N VAL A 114 9.12 13.62 7.37
CA VAL A 114 7.94 14.21 8.02
C VAL A 114 7.86 13.83 9.49
N ASN A 115 8.14 12.56 9.85
CA ASN A 115 8.15 12.12 11.25
C ASN A 115 9.27 12.79 12.06
N LEU A 116 10.45 13.02 11.47
CA LEU A 116 11.54 13.72 12.15
C LEU A 116 11.18 15.18 12.41
N LEU A 117 10.62 15.87 11.42
CA LEU A 117 10.12 17.23 11.59
C LEU A 117 9.01 17.30 12.65
N ALA A 118 8.14 16.29 12.67
CA ALA A 118 7.09 16.19 13.68
C ALA A 118 7.65 16.01 15.10
N ALA A 119 8.65 15.14 15.27
CA ALA A 119 9.31 14.94 16.54
C ALA A 119 9.98 16.21 17.06
N LEU A 120 10.67 16.95 16.18
CA LEU A 120 11.31 18.23 16.52
C LEU A 120 10.27 19.31 16.89
N GLY A 121 9.14 19.34 16.19
CA GLY A 121 8.01 20.21 16.52
C GLY A 121 7.46 19.95 17.91
N TRP A 122 7.22 18.68 18.26
CA TRP A 122 6.81 18.27 19.60
C TRP A 122 7.84 18.65 20.67
N LEU A 123 9.13 18.39 20.42
CA LEU A 123 10.22 18.74 21.35
C LEU A 123 10.26 20.25 21.61
N SER A 124 10.14 21.07 20.56
CA SER A 124 10.13 22.52 20.67
C SER A 124 8.90 23.04 21.43
N ALA A 125 7.72 22.54 21.09
CA ALA A 125 6.46 22.95 21.71
C ALA A 125 6.40 22.56 23.20
N LEU A 126 6.82 21.33 23.55
CA LEU A 126 6.88 20.87 24.93
C LEU A 126 7.96 21.61 25.72
N GLY A 127 9.10 21.94 25.11
CA GLY A 127 10.11 22.79 25.74
C GLY A 127 9.58 24.19 26.05
N TRP A 128 8.85 24.80 25.11
CA TRP A 128 8.17 26.08 25.32
C TRP A 128 7.13 26.01 26.45
N LEU A 129 6.31 24.95 26.47
CA LEU A 129 5.31 24.74 27.52
C LEU A 129 5.96 24.53 28.89
N ALA A 130 7.00 23.70 28.95
CA ALA A 130 7.74 23.41 30.18
C ALA A 130 8.42 24.67 30.77
N ASN A 131 8.87 25.61 29.94
CA ASN A 131 9.41 26.89 30.39
C ASN A 131 8.37 27.77 31.13
N ARG A 132 7.07 27.47 31.02
CA ARG A 132 6.01 28.13 31.82
C ARG A 132 5.94 27.61 33.26
N PHE A 133 6.58 26.47 33.55
CA PHE A 133 6.57 25.81 34.85
C PHE A 133 8.01 25.59 35.35
N PRO A 134 8.76 26.64 35.73
CA PRO A 134 10.20 26.55 35.98
C PRO A 134 10.56 25.51 37.05
N LEU A 135 9.77 25.40 38.12
CA LEU A 135 9.97 24.42 39.19
C LEU A 135 9.72 22.97 38.78
N ARG A 136 9.00 22.74 37.66
CA ARG A 136 8.63 21.41 37.16
C ARG A 136 9.00 21.21 35.70
N LYS A 137 9.92 22.02 35.18
CA LYS A 137 10.23 22.09 33.74
C LYS A 137 10.58 20.71 33.17
N VAL A 138 11.48 20.02 33.86
CA VAL A 138 11.96 18.69 33.46
C VAL A 138 10.81 17.68 33.46
N GLN A 139 9.99 17.67 34.52
CA GLN A 139 8.86 16.76 34.64
C GLN A 139 7.79 17.03 33.57
N VAL A 140 7.43 18.29 33.31
CA VAL A 140 6.44 18.66 32.29
C VAL A 140 6.93 18.26 30.90
N GLN A 141 8.21 18.52 30.58
CA GLN A 141 8.77 18.17 29.28
C GLN A 141 8.78 16.65 29.05
N TYR A 142 9.31 15.87 30.00
CA TYR A 142 9.37 14.42 29.85
C TYR A 142 8.00 13.75 29.95
N ALA A 143 7.08 14.24 30.79
CA ALA A 143 5.72 13.72 30.84
C ALA A 143 4.98 13.96 29.52
N GLY A 144 5.14 15.15 28.92
CA GLY A 144 4.59 15.45 27.61
C GLY A 144 5.17 14.56 26.51
N LEU A 145 6.49 14.35 26.50
CA LEU A 145 7.15 13.48 25.54
C LEU A 145 6.70 12.02 25.72
N ALA A 146 6.65 11.54 26.96
CA ALA A 146 6.16 10.20 27.27
C ALA A 146 4.71 10.03 26.78
N LEU A 147 3.84 11.03 26.98
CA LEU A 147 2.46 11.00 26.49
C LEU A 147 2.40 10.89 24.96
N VAL A 148 3.14 11.74 24.24
CA VAL A 148 3.18 11.69 22.76
C VAL A 148 3.69 10.33 22.28
N LEU A 149 4.74 9.80 22.89
CA LEU A 149 5.30 8.48 22.55
C LEU A 149 4.31 7.35 22.85
N MET A 150 3.64 7.38 24.00
CA MET A 150 2.63 6.38 24.36
C MET A 150 1.46 6.41 23.38
N LEU A 151 0.97 7.59 23.00
CA LEU A 151 -0.13 7.69 22.03
C LEU A 151 0.28 7.22 20.63
N GLN A 152 1.49 7.56 20.17
CA GLN A 152 2.02 7.04 18.89
C GLN A 152 2.21 5.53 18.93
N ALA A 153 2.77 4.99 20.01
CA ALA A 153 2.95 3.55 20.19
C ALA A 153 1.61 2.82 20.26
N ALA A 154 0.65 3.32 21.02
CA ALA A 154 -0.70 2.76 21.09
C ALA A 154 -1.37 2.76 19.72
N SER A 155 -1.25 3.85 18.96
CA SER A 155 -1.78 3.94 17.59
C SER A 155 -1.11 2.98 16.62
N ALA A 156 0.17 2.66 16.78
CA ALA A 156 0.86 1.69 15.92
C ALA A 156 0.50 0.26 16.31
N LEU A 157 0.57 -0.05 17.62
CA LEU A 157 0.34 -1.39 18.16
C LEU A 157 -1.10 -1.87 17.97
N SER A 158 -2.08 -0.97 17.88
CA SER A 158 -3.47 -1.35 17.60
C SER A 158 -3.66 -1.99 16.23
N PHE A 159 -2.69 -1.87 15.32
CA PHE A 159 -2.71 -2.46 13.97
C PHE A 159 -1.67 -3.58 13.82
N PHE A 160 -1.04 -4.05 14.90
CA PHE A 160 -0.19 -5.24 14.82
C PHE A 160 -1.03 -6.48 14.49
N PRO A 161 -0.58 -7.37 13.59
CA PRO A 161 0.66 -7.33 12.80
C PRO A 161 0.56 -6.61 11.44
N TYR A 162 -0.63 -6.14 11.06
CA TYR A 162 -0.91 -5.56 9.74
C TYR A 162 -0.82 -4.03 9.71
N TYR A 163 0.34 -3.43 9.98
CA TYR A 163 0.46 -1.96 10.02
C TYR A 163 0.03 -1.22 8.75
N PHE A 164 0.05 -1.89 7.59
CA PHE A 164 -0.45 -1.39 6.32
C PHE A 164 -1.99 -1.39 6.20
N THR A 165 -2.73 -1.73 7.24
CA THR A 165 -4.18 -1.49 7.32
C THR A 165 -4.50 -0.14 7.97
N TYR A 166 -3.54 0.48 8.67
CA TYR A 166 -3.72 1.77 9.34
C TYR A 166 -4.26 2.85 8.40
N ARG A 167 -5.27 3.59 8.89
CA ARG A 167 -5.85 4.76 8.22
C ARG A 167 -5.88 5.93 9.19
N ASN A 168 -5.49 7.11 8.71
CA ASN A 168 -5.61 8.32 9.49
C ASN A 168 -7.09 8.56 9.89
N PRO A 169 -7.44 8.56 11.20
CA PRO A 169 -8.82 8.63 11.65
C PRO A 169 -9.50 9.96 11.30
N ILE A 170 -8.74 11.06 11.14
CA ILE A 170 -9.30 12.35 10.74
C ILE A 170 -9.77 12.28 9.30
N LEU A 171 -8.92 11.79 8.39
CA LEU A 171 -9.29 11.66 6.97
C LEU A 171 -10.37 10.62 6.75
N GLN A 172 -10.26 9.51 7.50
CA GLN A 172 -11.29 8.49 7.57
C GLN A 172 -12.64 9.13 7.95
N THR A 173 -12.72 9.87 9.06
CA THR A 173 -13.99 10.49 9.50
C THR A 173 -14.48 11.59 8.55
N ALA A 174 -13.58 12.29 7.86
CA ALA A 174 -13.90 13.35 6.90
C ALA A 174 -14.57 12.84 5.61
N GLY A 175 -14.82 11.53 5.48
CA GLY A 175 -15.57 10.98 4.35
C GLY A 175 -14.73 10.83 3.08
N TRP A 176 -13.41 11.01 3.16
CA TRP A 176 -12.51 10.91 2.01
C TRP A 176 -12.26 9.42 1.59
N TYR A 177 -13.17 8.51 1.95
CA TYR A 177 -13.16 7.07 1.65
C TYR A 177 -13.37 6.72 0.19
N GLY A 178 -14.16 7.50 -0.55
CA GLY A 178 -14.48 7.21 -1.95
C GLY A 178 -13.26 7.21 -2.87
N GLU A 179 -12.14 7.78 -2.40
CA GLU A 179 -10.86 7.85 -3.09
C GLU A 179 -9.74 7.21 -2.28
N TYR A 180 -10.00 6.24 -1.40
CA TYR A 180 -8.89 5.67 -0.63
C TYR A 180 -7.92 4.97 -1.61
N PRO A 181 -6.65 5.43 -1.72
CA PRO A 181 -5.65 4.76 -2.53
C PRO A 181 -5.17 3.54 -1.75
N GLN A 182 -5.96 2.46 -1.78
CA GLN A 182 -5.59 1.23 -1.11
C GLN A 182 -4.45 0.67 -1.94
N LYS A 183 -3.25 0.76 -1.41
CA LYS A 183 -2.10 0.08 -1.97
C LYS A 183 -1.75 -1.03 -0.99
N PRO A 184 -2.62 -2.04 -0.85
CA PRO A 184 -2.39 -3.13 0.07
C PRO A 184 -1.23 -3.96 -0.49
N TYR A 185 -0.43 -4.54 0.39
CA TYR A 185 0.88 -5.10 0.08
C TYR A 185 1.01 -6.57 0.55
N GLY A 186 -0.01 -7.36 0.20
CA GLY A 186 -0.08 -8.79 0.49
C GLY A 186 -0.71 -9.14 1.84
N GLU A 187 -1.28 -8.18 2.58
CA GLU A 187 -1.93 -8.47 3.86
C GLU A 187 -3.09 -9.46 3.65
N ALA A 188 -3.33 -10.32 4.64
CA ALA A 188 -4.33 -11.38 4.64
C ALA A 188 -4.11 -12.54 3.66
N LEU A 189 -3.13 -12.48 2.74
CA LEU A 189 -2.81 -13.63 1.88
C LEU A 189 -2.19 -14.79 2.66
N GLU A 190 -1.47 -14.49 3.74
CA GLU A 190 -0.99 -15.50 4.68
C GLU A 190 -2.15 -16.15 5.46
N THR A 191 -3.17 -15.37 5.80
CA THR A 191 -4.39 -15.89 6.45
C THR A 191 -5.19 -16.76 5.48
N ALA A 192 -5.27 -16.36 4.21
CA ALA A 192 -5.90 -17.16 3.15
C ALA A 192 -5.18 -18.50 2.95
N ALA A 193 -3.85 -18.46 2.91
CA ALA A 193 -3.03 -19.66 2.86
C ALA A 193 -3.27 -20.53 4.09
N GLN A 194 -3.23 -19.98 5.30
CA GLN A 194 -3.49 -20.73 6.54
C GLN A 194 -4.88 -21.37 6.57
N TYR A 195 -5.92 -20.67 6.11
CA TYR A 195 -7.27 -21.21 5.99
C TYR A 195 -7.33 -22.41 5.04
N LEU A 196 -6.70 -22.30 3.86
CA LEU A 196 -6.64 -23.39 2.90
C LEU A 196 -5.72 -24.53 3.36
N SER A 197 -4.68 -24.24 4.14
CA SER A 197 -3.78 -25.24 4.74
C SER A 197 -4.49 -26.17 5.74
N GLN A 198 -5.65 -25.77 6.25
CA GLN A 198 -6.46 -26.58 7.17
C GLN A 198 -7.41 -27.53 6.44
N GLN A 199 -7.49 -27.47 5.11
CA GLN A 199 -8.33 -28.40 4.33
C GLN A 199 -7.70 -29.81 4.30
N PRO A 200 -8.51 -30.89 4.27
CA PRO A 200 -8.01 -32.27 4.35
C PRO A 200 -6.96 -32.64 3.28
N ASP A 201 -7.00 -31.99 2.13
CA ASP A 201 -6.21 -32.21 0.91
C ASP A 201 -5.28 -31.03 0.57
N ALA A 202 -4.96 -30.19 1.54
CA ALA A 202 -4.17 -28.96 1.32
C ALA A 202 -2.81 -29.19 0.66
N ALA A 203 -2.13 -30.30 0.97
CA ALA A 203 -0.81 -30.63 0.41
C ALA A 203 -0.87 -31.09 -1.06
N ASP A 204 -1.99 -31.68 -1.47
CA ASP A 204 -2.17 -32.25 -2.81
C ASP A 204 -2.94 -31.30 -3.76
N SER A 205 -3.59 -30.28 -3.20
CA SER A 205 -4.37 -29.31 -3.95
C SER A 205 -3.53 -28.16 -4.55
N THR A 206 -4.11 -27.54 -5.57
CA THR A 206 -3.54 -26.45 -6.34
C THR A 206 -4.38 -25.19 -6.19
N VAL A 207 -3.74 -24.09 -5.80
CA VAL A 207 -4.40 -22.79 -5.61
C VAL A 207 -3.96 -21.80 -6.68
N PHE A 208 -4.91 -21.22 -7.39
CA PHE A 208 -4.68 -20.10 -8.29
C PHE A 208 -4.81 -18.77 -7.52
N SER A 209 -3.70 -18.07 -7.29
CA SER A 209 -3.69 -16.90 -6.39
C SER A 209 -3.06 -15.67 -7.03
N TYR A 210 -3.74 -14.52 -6.86
CA TYR A 210 -3.09 -13.21 -6.99
C TYR A 210 -1.99 -13.08 -5.93
N TYR A 211 -0.86 -12.47 -6.28
CA TYR A 211 0.34 -12.39 -5.42
C TYR A 211 0.76 -13.75 -4.82
N SER A 212 0.57 -14.84 -5.59
CA SER A 212 0.95 -16.20 -5.18
C SER A 212 2.37 -16.29 -4.63
N ARG A 213 3.38 -15.77 -5.33
CA ARG A 213 4.80 -15.93 -4.96
C ARG A 213 5.14 -15.09 -3.74
N GLY A 214 5.54 -15.75 -2.67
CA GLY A 214 6.00 -15.11 -1.43
C GLY A 214 4.86 -14.86 -0.45
N CYS A 215 3.87 -14.05 -0.81
CA CYS A 215 2.81 -13.64 0.14
C CYS A 215 1.86 -14.79 0.50
N PHE A 216 1.48 -15.61 -0.47
CA PHE A 216 0.60 -16.77 -0.26
C PHE A 216 1.39 -18.08 -0.21
N SER A 217 2.22 -18.35 -1.22
CA SER A 217 2.90 -19.64 -1.43
C SER A 217 3.89 -20.02 -0.33
N TYR A 218 4.37 -19.07 0.46
CA TYR A 218 5.27 -19.35 1.58
C TYR A 218 4.53 -20.04 2.73
N PHE A 219 3.23 -19.77 2.89
CA PHE A 219 2.41 -20.25 4.00
C PHE A 219 1.48 -21.42 3.62
N TYR A 220 1.40 -21.74 2.33
CA TYR A 220 0.55 -22.80 1.80
C TYR A 220 1.37 -24.06 1.47
N PRO A 221 0.98 -25.27 1.94
CA PRO A 221 1.75 -26.50 1.73
C PRO A 221 1.59 -27.10 0.33
N GLY A 222 0.50 -26.79 -0.37
CA GLY A 222 0.22 -27.32 -1.70
C GLY A 222 0.84 -26.52 -2.83
N LYS A 223 0.35 -26.76 -4.06
CA LYS A 223 0.84 -26.08 -5.27
C LYS A 223 0.16 -24.72 -5.42
N THR A 224 0.90 -23.75 -5.94
CA THR A 224 0.35 -22.43 -6.24
C THR A 224 0.60 -22.06 -7.70
N ILE A 225 -0.47 -21.72 -8.42
CA ILE A 225 -0.40 -21.10 -9.74
C ILE A 225 -0.50 -19.58 -9.55
N SER A 226 0.37 -18.84 -10.22
CA SER A 226 0.37 -17.39 -10.15
C SER A 226 -0.70 -16.80 -11.06
N PHE A 227 -1.67 -16.10 -10.49
CA PHE A 227 -2.53 -15.20 -11.25
C PHE A 227 -1.68 -14.03 -11.76
N ARG A 228 -1.69 -13.81 -13.09
CA ARG A 228 -0.94 -12.77 -13.76
C ARG A 228 -1.90 -11.73 -14.33
N PRO A 229 -1.55 -10.43 -14.26
CA PRO A 229 -2.43 -9.36 -14.74
C PRO A 229 -2.93 -9.53 -16.18
N TYR A 230 -2.08 -10.05 -17.08
CA TYR A 230 -2.42 -10.23 -18.50
C TYR A 230 -3.55 -11.24 -18.74
N TYR A 231 -3.91 -12.08 -17.76
CA TYR A 231 -5.02 -13.02 -17.93
C TYR A 231 -6.38 -12.34 -18.13
N ILE A 232 -6.50 -11.05 -17.82
CA ILE A 232 -7.73 -10.25 -17.89
C ILE A 232 -7.57 -9.11 -18.91
N ASP A 233 -6.85 -9.35 -20.01
CA ASP A 233 -6.68 -8.37 -21.09
C ASP A 233 -7.63 -8.61 -22.30
N GLY A 234 -8.42 -9.68 -22.24
CA GLY A 234 -9.35 -10.11 -23.30
C GLY A 234 -8.69 -10.90 -24.44
N GLU A 235 -7.36 -10.95 -24.49
CA GLU A 235 -6.61 -11.72 -25.50
C GLU A 235 -6.13 -13.07 -24.95
N HIS A 236 -5.99 -13.20 -23.62
CA HIS A 236 -5.44 -14.38 -22.96
C HIS A 236 -6.45 -15.14 -22.08
N ASN A 237 -7.73 -15.06 -22.41
CA ASN A 237 -8.80 -15.74 -21.66
C ASN A 237 -8.61 -17.27 -21.62
N GLU A 238 -8.02 -17.89 -22.66
CA GLU A 238 -7.70 -19.32 -22.65
C GLU A 238 -6.70 -19.68 -21.55
N ASP A 239 -5.66 -18.86 -21.34
CA ASP A 239 -4.69 -19.06 -20.26
C ASP A 239 -5.37 -18.93 -18.90
N LEU A 240 -6.25 -17.94 -18.72
CA LEU A 240 -7.05 -17.76 -17.50
C LEU A 240 -7.83 -19.03 -17.19
N LEU A 241 -8.60 -19.52 -18.17
CA LEU A 241 -9.47 -20.68 -18.02
C LEU A 241 -8.68 -21.96 -17.78
N ASN A 242 -7.56 -22.15 -18.47
CA ASN A 242 -6.69 -23.32 -18.28
C ASN A 242 -6.11 -23.36 -16.87
N ASN A 243 -5.62 -22.22 -16.36
CA ASN A 243 -5.09 -22.14 -14.99
C ASN A 243 -6.19 -22.30 -13.94
N LEU A 244 -7.38 -21.73 -14.18
CA LEU A 244 -8.53 -21.90 -13.31
C LEU A 244 -8.95 -23.37 -13.23
N ARG A 245 -9.13 -24.04 -14.38
CA ARG A 245 -9.48 -25.48 -14.44
C ARG A 245 -8.40 -26.40 -13.87
N ALA A 246 -7.14 -25.99 -13.87
CA ALA A 246 -6.03 -26.74 -13.28
C ALA A 246 -5.90 -26.53 -11.76
N SER A 247 -6.83 -25.80 -11.13
CA SER A 247 -6.77 -25.44 -9.71
C SER A 247 -8.02 -25.90 -8.97
N ASP A 248 -7.88 -26.21 -7.69
CA ASP A 248 -8.97 -26.56 -6.79
C ASP A 248 -9.58 -25.31 -6.14
N TYR A 249 -8.75 -24.27 -5.94
CA TYR A 249 -9.16 -23.01 -5.33
C TYR A 249 -8.68 -21.80 -6.13
N LEU A 250 -9.49 -20.74 -6.12
CA LEU A 250 -9.17 -19.42 -6.65
C LEU A 250 -9.11 -18.42 -5.49
N VAL A 251 -7.99 -17.71 -5.36
CA VAL A 251 -7.76 -16.68 -4.33
C VAL A 251 -7.65 -15.32 -5.01
N ILE A 252 -8.67 -14.50 -4.79
CA ILE A 252 -8.76 -13.12 -5.27
C ILE A 252 -8.23 -12.20 -4.19
N TYR A 253 -7.21 -11.40 -4.53
CA TYR A 253 -6.73 -10.35 -3.66
C TYR A 253 -7.60 -9.10 -3.85
N TYR A 254 -8.83 -9.21 -3.35
CA TYR A 254 -9.92 -8.28 -3.59
C TYR A 254 -9.52 -6.84 -3.27
N ALA A 255 -8.84 -6.62 -2.15
CA ALA A 255 -8.39 -5.29 -1.74
C ALA A 255 -7.54 -4.58 -2.79
N ASN A 256 -6.73 -5.30 -3.58
CA ASN A 256 -5.92 -4.72 -4.63
C ASN A 256 -6.67 -4.65 -5.96
N GLN A 257 -7.27 -5.77 -6.37
CA GLN A 257 -7.82 -5.91 -7.71
C GLN A 257 -9.05 -5.02 -7.93
N ILE A 258 -9.90 -4.80 -6.92
CA ILE A 258 -11.11 -3.95 -7.06
C ILE A 258 -10.79 -2.48 -7.38
N GLN A 259 -9.56 -2.03 -7.13
CA GLN A 259 -9.17 -0.65 -7.40
C GLN A 259 -8.64 -0.42 -8.81
N MET A 260 -8.43 -1.50 -9.59
CA MET A 260 -7.98 -1.37 -10.97
C MET A 260 -9.15 -1.73 -11.88
N GLU A 261 -9.56 -0.77 -12.71
CA GLU A 261 -10.71 -0.92 -13.62
C GLU A 261 -10.62 -2.18 -14.49
N LYS A 262 -9.41 -2.56 -14.91
CA LYS A 262 -9.16 -3.77 -15.70
C LYS A 262 -9.67 -5.06 -15.04
N TYR A 263 -9.72 -5.14 -13.72
CA TYR A 263 -10.24 -6.34 -13.03
C TYR A 263 -11.74 -6.26 -12.72
N HIS A 264 -12.41 -5.13 -12.95
CA HIS A 264 -13.83 -4.98 -12.61
C HIS A 264 -14.72 -6.01 -13.33
N PRO A 265 -14.58 -6.26 -14.65
CA PRO A 265 -15.37 -7.30 -15.32
C PRO A 265 -15.19 -8.67 -14.67
N PHE A 266 -13.94 -9.06 -14.41
CA PHE A 266 -13.58 -10.34 -13.78
C PHE A 266 -14.18 -10.48 -12.37
N ILE A 267 -14.06 -9.43 -11.54
CA ILE A 267 -14.61 -9.43 -10.18
C ILE A 267 -16.14 -9.46 -10.20
N ASN A 268 -16.78 -8.73 -11.12
CA ASN A 268 -18.23 -8.66 -11.23
C ASN A 268 -18.84 -10.00 -11.65
N ILE A 269 -18.17 -10.74 -12.55
CA ILE A 269 -18.57 -12.11 -12.91
C ILE A 269 -18.55 -13.00 -11.66
N LEU A 270 -17.43 -13.01 -10.93
CA LEU A 270 -17.27 -13.84 -9.73
C LEU A 270 -18.20 -13.43 -8.57
N ALA A 271 -18.60 -12.15 -8.50
CA ALA A 271 -19.51 -11.65 -7.47
C ALA A 271 -20.93 -12.27 -7.54
N THR A 272 -21.27 -12.95 -8.63
CA THR A 272 -22.53 -13.70 -8.76
C THR A 272 -22.51 -15.06 -8.05
N VAL A 273 -21.34 -15.49 -7.56
CA VAL A 273 -21.16 -16.73 -6.80
C VAL A 273 -20.77 -16.39 -5.37
N GLU A 274 -21.31 -17.15 -4.41
CA GLU A 274 -20.91 -17.03 -3.01
C GLU A 274 -19.47 -17.53 -2.81
N PRO A 275 -18.55 -16.72 -2.25
CA PRO A 275 -17.21 -17.18 -1.94
C PRO A 275 -17.24 -18.28 -0.86
N LEU A 276 -16.35 -19.27 -0.96
CA LEU A 276 -16.12 -20.26 0.09
C LEU A 276 -15.72 -19.59 1.41
N HIS A 277 -14.89 -18.54 1.32
CA HIS A 277 -14.45 -17.78 2.48
C HIS A 277 -14.07 -16.35 2.09
N VAL A 278 -14.29 -15.43 3.02
CA VAL A 278 -13.93 -14.01 2.87
C VAL A 278 -13.14 -13.55 4.08
N ILE A 279 -12.00 -12.92 3.84
CA ILE A 279 -11.12 -12.43 4.92
C ILE A 279 -11.22 -10.91 4.98
N TRP A 280 -11.54 -10.42 6.18
CA TRP A 280 -11.68 -9.02 6.51
C TRP A 280 -10.56 -8.58 7.46
N LEU A 281 -9.97 -7.41 7.19
CA LEU A 281 -9.06 -6.72 8.11
C LEU A 281 -9.56 -5.28 8.29
N ASP A 282 -9.68 -4.85 9.55
CA ASP A 282 -10.08 -3.48 9.93
C ASP A 282 -11.32 -2.95 9.19
N GLY A 283 -12.34 -3.80 9.08
CA GLY A 283 -13.62 -3.46 8.44
C GLY A 283 -13.55 -3.34 6.92
N TYR A 284 -12.49 -3.86 6.29
CA TYR A 284 -12.35 -3.91 4.85
C TYR A 284 -12.09 -5.33 4.35
N GLU A 285 -12.63 -5.64 3.19
CA GLU A 285 -12.52 -6.96 2.57
C GLU A 285 -11.19 -7.07 1.83
N TYR A 286 -10.36 -8.04 2.22
CA TYR A 286 -9.02 -8.24 1.66
C TYR A 286 -8.95 -9.37 0.64
N VAL A 287 -9.51 -10.53 0.98
CA VAL A 287 -9.38 -11.74 0.18
C VAL A 287 -10.73 -12.42 0.03
N ARG A 288 -11.03 -12.87 -1.19
CA ARG A 288 -12.10 -13.83 -1.47
C ARG A 288 -11.50 -15.14 -1.93
N ILE A 289 -12.01 -16.25 -1.39
CA ILE A 289 -11.60 -17.61 -1.75
C ILE A 289 -12.81 -18.29 -2.38
N TYR A 290 -12.63 -18.86 -3.57
CA TYR A 290 -13.65 -19.66 -4.25
C TYR A 290 -13.12 -21.09 -4.43
N ARG A 291 -14.02 -22.07 -4.37
CA ARG A 291 -13.71 -23.44 -4.77
C ARG A 291 -14.10 -23.62 -6.23
N VAL A 292 -13.16 -24.06 -7.05
CA VAL A 292 -13.32 -24.06 -8.52
C VAL A 292 -14.39 -25.04 -8.97
N ASP A 293 -14.50 -26.21 -8.32
CA ASP A 293 -15.52 -27.23 -8.63
C ASP A 293 -16.97 -26.79 -8.34
N THR A 294 -17.15 -25.76 -7.51
CA THR A 294 -18.46 -25.17 -7.21
C THR A 294 -18.84 -24.03 -8.15
N LEU A 295 -17.90 -23.56 -9.00
CA LEU A 295 -18.21 -22.51 -9.96
C LEU A 295 -19.13 -23.08 -11.05
N PRO A 296 -20.30 -22.47 -11.30
CA PRO A 296 -21.23 -22.98 -12.28
C PRO A 296 -20.71 -22.71 -13.71
N PRO A 297 -21.14 -23.49 -14.73
CA PRO A 297 -20.63 -23.37 -16.10
C PRO A 297 -20.72 -21.96 -16.69
N GLU A 298 -21.75 -21.20 -16.32
CA GLU A 298 -22.00 -19.82 -16.75
C GLU A 298 -20.85 -18.89 -16.36
N ILE A 299 -20.13 -19.17 -15.26
CA ILE A 299 -18.94 -18.40 -14.88
C ILE A 299 -17.80 -18.66 -15.86
N PHE A 300 -17.56 -19.91 -16.24
CA PHE A 300 -16.51 -20.23 -17.20
C PHE A 300 -16.84 -19.64 -18.58
N GLU A 301 -18.10 -19.63 -18.98
CA GLU A 301 -18.56 -18.98 -20.22
C GLU A 301 -18.40 -17.47 -20.16
N ALA A 302 -18.76 -16.82 -19.04
CA ALA A 302 -18.57 -15.38 -18.87
C ALA A 302 -17.08 -15.00 -18.87
N LEU A 303 -16.24 -15.79 -18.19
CA LEU A 303 -14.78 -15.58 -18.18
C LEU A 303 -14.11 -15.84 -19.54
N ALA A 304 -14.70 -16.69 -20.40
CA ALA A 304 -14.22 -16.88 -21.77
C ALA A 304 -14.41 -15.64 -22.65
N ASN A 305 -15.41 -14.81 -22.31
CA ASN A 305 -15.80 -13.60 -23.05
C ASN A 305 -15.34 -12.30 -22.38
N LEU A 306 -14.34 -12.38 -21.48
CA LEU A 306 -13.70 -11.22 -20.83
C LEU A 306 -13.02 -10.29 -21.83
#